data_AF-A0AAN0K2J0-F1
#
_entry.id   AF-A0AAN0K2J0-F1
#
_cell.length_a   1.000
_cell.length_b   1.000
_cell.length_c   1.000
_cell.angle_alpha   90.00
_cell.angle_beta   90.00
_cell.angle_gamma   90.00
#
_symmetry.space_group_name_H-M   'P 1'
#
loop_
_entity.id
_entity.type
_entity.pdbx_description
1 polymer ?
#
loop_
_entity_poly.entity_id
_entity_poly.type
_entity_poly.pdbx_seq_one_letter_code
_entity_poly.pdbx_strand_id
1 'polypeptide(L)'
;MASSKQARMFPIILDISKLNEIIEILKQYNFSEAKWFEFGLKLGLIHPTLEAIDANHRGNTSHCLMECLSKWLSKAHHPTWQTLASALRKLEAKAVAENIEKTMVDPASQLLQHYSSRISGATLSEESVHLLHTEGLISEETLREVKSCGYTLTDDAMREIYTAVAYDHNKLKSFASILKSTGTVSIANDLMRDCEDIFEAENSTSGFGAHNESSIVAPII
;
A
#
# COMPACT_ATOMS: atom_id res chain seq x y z
N MET A 1 18.57 4.44 30.76
CA MET A 1 18.41 5.11 29.44
C MET A 1 17.61 4.17 28.57
N ALA A 2 16.30 4.42 28.41
CA ALA A 2 15.49 3.64 27.49
C ALA A 2 15.87 4.07 26.07
N SER A 3 16.51 3.18 25.31
CA SER A 3 16.78 3.37 23.89
C SER A 3 15.43 3.34 23.17
N SER A 4 14.89 4.50 22.82
CA SER A 4 13.71 4.61 21.97
C SER A 4 14.05 4.00 20.60
N LYS A 5 13.68 2.72 20.42
CA LYS A 5 13.84 1.97 19.17
C LYS A 5 12.99 2.71 18.13
N GLN A 6 13.62 3.43 17.21
CA GLN A 6 12.91 4.17 16.18
C GLN A 6 12.24 3.14 15.24
N ALA A 7 10.92 3.27 15.05
CA ALA A 7 10.17 2.39 14.16
C ALA A 7 10.85 2.38 12.79
N ARG A 8 11.18 1.19 12.28
CA ARG A 8 11.66 1.05 10.91
C ARG A 8 10.51 1.38 9.97
N MET A 9 10.63 2.47 9.24
CA MET A 9 9.70 2.81 8.17
C MET A 9 10.20 2.20 6.86
N PHE A 10 9.28 1.61 6.10
CA PHE A 10 9.55 1.06 4.76
C PHE A 10 8.81 1.88 3.69
N PRO A 11 9.13 3.18 3.53
CA PRO A 11 8.43 3.99 2.54
C PRO A 11 8.66 3.42 1.14
N ILE A 12 7.58 3.09 0.45
CA ILE A 12 7.62 2.56 -0.90
C ILE A 12 7.77 3.72 -1.88
N ILE A 13 8.94 3.78 -2.52
CA ILE A 13 9.17 4.65 -3.67
C ILE A 13 8.53 3.98 -4.88
N LEU A 14 7.60 4.70 -5.51
CA LEU A 14 6.98 4.27 -6.74
C LEU A 14 7.91 4.56 -7.91
N ASP A 15 7.92 3.67 -8.89
CA ASP A 15 8.60 3.90 -10.16
C ASP A 15 7.68 3.49 -11.30
N ILE A 16 8.18 3.57 -12.54
CA ILE A 16 7.38 3.25 -13.72
C ILE A 16 6.89 1.80 -13.75
N SER A 17 7.57 0.85 -13.09
CA SER A 17 7.13 -0.54 -13.00
C SER A 17 5.83 -0.69 -12.19
N LYS A 18 5.54 0.28 -11.33
CA LYS A 18 4.34 0.35 -10.49
C LYS A 18 3.14 1.01 -11.17
N LEU A 19 3.27 1.46 -12.42
CA LEU A 19 2.20 2.17 -13.13
C LEU A 19 0.90 1.34 -13.21
N ASN A 20 0.99 0.07 -13.60
CA ASN A 20 -0.19 -0.79 -13.72
C ASN A 20 -0.86 -1.01 -12.35
N GLU A 21 -0.07 -1.27 -11.32
CA GLU A 21 -0.57 -1.43 -9.95
C GLU A 21 -1.32 -0.19 -9.47
N ILE A 22 -0.79 1.02 -9.72
CA ILE A 22 -1.46 2.29 -9.39
C ILE A 22 -2.79 2.42 -10.14
N ILE A 23 -2.83 2.07 -11.43
CA ILE A 23 -4.06 2.16 -12.24
C ILE A 23 -5.13 1.23 -11.70
N GLU A 24 -4.79 -0.03 -11.39
CA GLU A 24 -5.75 -0.99 -10.86
C GLU A 24 -6.27 -0.61 -9.47
N ILE A 25 -5.41 -0.04 -8.61
CA ILE A 25 -5.84 0.50 -7.30
C ILE A 25 -6.82 1.67 -7.47
N LEU A 26 -6.54 2.60 -8.38
CA LEU A 26 -7.44 3.72 -8.66
C LEU A 26 -8.79 3.23 -9.18
N LYS A 27 -8.81 2.23 -10.08
CA LYS A 27 -10.04 1.59 -10.55
C LYS A 27 -10.79 0.88 -9.43
N GLN A 28 -10.10 0.09 -8.61
CA GLN A 28 -10.67 -0.63 -7.47
C GLN A 28 -11.38 0.32 -6.49
N TYR A 29 -10.82 1.51 -6.29
CA TYR A 29 -11.43 2.54 -5.44
C TYR A 29 -12.36 3.50 -6.19
N ASN A 30 -12.78 3.15 -7.41
CA ASN A 30 -13.74 3.89 -8.24
C ASN A 30 -13.31 5.35 -8.53
N PHE A 31 -12.01 5.57 -8.73
CA PHE A 31 -11.51 6.86 -9.19
C PHE A 31 -12.06 7.19 -10.58
N SER A 32 -12.58 8.40 -10.75
CA SER A 32 -13.08 8.86 -12.05
C SER A 32 -11.92 9.30 -12.94
N GLU A 33 -11.61 8.52 -13.97
CA GLU A 33 -10.56 8.82 -14.97
C GLU A 33 -10.81 10.15 -15.69
N ALA A 34 -12.06 10.62 -15.77
CA ALA A 34 -12.39 11.92 -16.36
C ALA A 34 -11.70 13.10 -15.66
N LYS A 35 -11.27 12.93 -14.40
CA LYS A 35 -10.54 13.94 -13.62
C LYS A 35 -9.03 13.94 -13.85
N TRP A 36 -8.51 13.16 -14.81
CA TRP A 36 -7.06 13.00 -15.04
C TRP A 36 -6.30 14.33 -15.20
N PHE A 37 -6.91 15.32 -15.86
CA PHE A 37 -6.24 16.59 -16.14
C PHE A 37 -6.01 17.39 -14.84
N GLU A 38 -7.07 17.60 -14.06
CA GLU A 38 -6.98 18.24 -12.75
C GLU A 38 -6.09 17.44 -11.80
N PHE A 39 -6.18 16.11 -11.85
CA PHE A 39 -5.34 15.23 -11.05
C PHE A 39 -3.85 15.41 -11.37
N GLY A 40 -3.49 15.47 -12.65
CA GLY A 40 -2.12 15.72 -13.10
C GLY A 40 -1.55 17.04 -12.57
N LEU A 41 -2.37 18.10 -12.51
CA LEU A 41 -1.98 19.36 -11.87
C LEU A 41 -1.71 19.18 -10.37
N LYS A 42 -2.53 18.41 -9.64
CA LYS A 42 -2.32 18.13 -8.21
C LYS A 42 -1.08 17.27 -7.95
N LEU A 43 -0.70 16.44 -8.92
CA LEU A 43 0.55 15.66 -8.94
C LEU A 43 1.78 16.52 -9.27
N GLY A 44 1.60 17.79 -9.64
CA GLY A 44 2.68 18.74 -9.94
C GLY A 44 3.12 18.74 -11.40
N LEU A 45 2.37 18.14 -12.32
CA LEU A 45 2.62 18.29 -13.75
C LEU A 45 2.22 19.69 -14.22
N ILE A 46 3.01 20.25 -15.12
CA ILE A 46 2.73 21.58 -15.70
C ILE A 46 1.67 21.48 -16.79
N HIS A 47 0.86 22.52 -16.92
CA HIS A 47 -0.23 22.61 -17.91
C HIS A 47 0.17 22.22 -19.34
N PRO A 48 1.31 22.69 -19.90
CA PRO A 48 1.70 22.31 -21.27
C PRO A 48 1.95 20.81 -21.43
N THR A 49 2.37 20.10 -20.37
CA THR A 49 2.54 18.64 -20.42
C THR A 49 1.17 17.96 -20.53
N LEU A 50 0.16 18.46 -19.82
CA LEU A 50 -1.19 17.89 -19.83
C LEU A 50 -1.92 18.19 -21.15
N GLU A 51 -1.77 19.39 -21.69
CA GLU A 51 -2.30 19.73 -23.02
C GLU A 51 -1.73 18.82 -24.12
N ALA A 52 -0.43 18.50 -24.05
CA ALA A 52 0.19 17.58 -24.98
C ALA A 52 -0.40 16.15 -24.87
N ILE A 53 -0.69 15.69 -23.64
CA ILE A 53 -1.35 14.40 -23.42
C ILE A 53 -2.77 14.40 -24.01
N ASP A 54 -3.55 15.45 -23.74
CA ASP A 54 -4.92 15.58 -24.24
C ASP A 54 -4.97 15.62 -25.78
N ALA A 55 -4.06 16.36 -26.40
CA ALA A 55 -3.95 16.43 -27.86
C ALA A 55 -3.63 15.06 -28.49
N ASN A 56 -2.79 14.25 -27.86
CA ASN A 56 -2.38 12.94 -28.37
C ASN A 56 -3.42 11.84 -28.16
N HIS A 57 -4.25 11.95 -27.13
CA HIS A 57 -5.18 10.89 -26.70
C HIS A 57 -6.61 11.42 -26.53
N ARG A 58 -6.99 12.38 -27.37
CA ARG A 58 -8.25 13.11 -27.27
C ARG A 58 -9.45 12.18 -27.15
N GLY A 59 -10.21 12.35 -26.06
CA GLY A 59 -11.42 11.56 -25.78
C GLY A 59 -11.18 10.20 -25.14
N ASN A 60 -9.93 9.76 -24.96
CA ASN A 60 -9.59 8.53 -24.23
C ASN A 60 -9.06 8.87 -22.83
N THR A 61 -9.97 9.08 -21.88
CA THR A 61 -9.63 9.46 -20.50
C THR A 61 -8.74 8.43 -19.80
N SER A 62 -8.92 7.14 -20.10
CA SER A 62 -8.11 6.06 -19.52
C SER A 62 -6.66 6.18 -19.97
N HIS A 63 -6.43 6.37 -21.28
CA HIS A 63 -5.08 6.55 -21.82
C HIS A 63 -4.45 7.87 -21.35
N CYS A 64 -5.23 8.95 -21.22
CA CYS A 64 -4.72 10.20 -20.68
C CYS A 64 -4.30 10.05 -19.21
N LEU A 65 -5.07 9.33 -18.39
CA LEU A 65 -4.70 9.05 -17.00
C LEU A 65 -3.41 8.22 -16.91
N MET A 66 -3.29 7.18 -17.73
CA MET A 66 -2.09 6.34 -17.80
C MET A 66 -0.85 7.16 -18.17
N GLU A 67 -0.92 8.00 -19.20
CA GLU A 67 0.18 8.90 -19.60
C GLU A 67 0.49 9.93 -18.51
N CYS A 68 -0.54 10.49 -17.88
CA CYS A 68 -0.38 11.43 -16.76
C CYS A 68 0.41 10.79 -15.61
N LEU A 69 0.01 9.59 -15.17
CA LEU A 69 0.71 8.86 -14.12
C LEU A 69 2.14 8.48 -14.53
N SER A 70 2.33 8.02 -15.78
CA SER A 70 3.66 7.71 -16.34
C SER A 70 4.60 8.93 -16.30
N LYS A 71 4.12 10.11 -16.71
CA LYS A 71 4.90 11.36 -16.63
C LYS A 71 5.18 11.78 -15.19
N TRP A 72 4.23 11.61 -14.28
CA TRP A 72 4.44 11.91 -12.86
C TRP A 72 5.52 11.01 -12.27
N LEU A 73 5.43 9.69 -12.46
CA LEU A 73 6.43 8.72 -11.98
C LEU A 73 7.83 8.99 -12.53
N SER A 74 7.93 9.50 -13.77
CA SER A 74 9.21 9.80 -14.41
C SER A 74 9.85 11.13 -13.95
N LYS A 75 9.07 12.08 -13.42
CA LYS A 75 9.54 13.45 -13.11
C LYS A 75 9.53 13.80 -11.63
N ALA A 76 8.69 13.13 -10.83
CA ALA A 76 8.55 13.44 -9.43
C ALA A 76 9.83 13.07 -8.65
N HIS A 77 10.22 13.92 -7.71
CA HIS A 77 11.23 13.58 -6.73
C HIS A 77 10.60 12.69 -5.66
N HIS A 78 10.91 11.39 -5.69
CA HIS A 78 10.42 10.37 -4.74
C HIS A 78 8.88 10.25 -4.69
N PRO A 79 8.23 9.81 -5.78
CA PRO A 79 6.81 9.52 -5.74
C PRO A 79 6.54 8.34 -4.77
N THR A 80 5.49 8.45 -3.95
CA THR A 80 5.10 7.46 -2.95
C THR A 80 3.57 7.36 -2.92
N TRP A 81 3.03 6.32 -2.29
CA TRP A 81 1.59 6.23 -2.05
C TRP A 81 1.04 7.44 -1.28
N GLN A 82 1.83 7.99 -0.35
CA GLN A 82 1.45 9.17 0.43
C GLN A 82 1.34 10.43 -0.45
N THR A 83 2.26 10.63 -1.41
CA THR A 83 2.19 11.78 -2.31
C THR A 83 1.04 11.64 -3.30
N LEU A 84 0.74 10.41 -3.76
CA LEU A 84 -0.45 10.10 -4.56
C LEU A 84 -1.75 10.41 -3.80
N ALA A 85 -1.90 9.90 -2.57
CA ALA A 85 -3.06 10.14 -1.72
C ALA A 85 -3.25 11.62 -1.40
N SER A 86 -2.15 12.34 -1.14
CA SER A 86 -2.17 13.79 -0.93
C SER A 86 -2.68 14.55 -2.15
N ALA A 87 -2.30 14.14 -3.37
CA ALA A 87 -2.82 14.73 -4.60
C ALA A 87 -4.31 14.45 -4.80
N LEU A 88 -4.77 13.22 -4.51
CA LEU A 88 -6.20 12.85 -4.54
C LEU A 88 -7.02 13.66 -3.52
N ARG A 89 -6.49 13.89 -2.33
CA ARG A 89 -7.14 14.73 -1.30
C ARG A 89 -7.28 16.18 -1.78
N LYS A 90 -6.25 16.73 -2.45
CA LYS A 90 -6.29 18.07 -3.08
C LYS A 90 -7.26 18.16 -4.27
N LEU A 91 -7.59 17.04 -4.90
CA LEU A 91 -8.60 16.90 -5.95
C LEU A 91 -10.01 16.65 -5.40
N GLU A 92 -10.16 16.63 -4.07
CA GLU A 92 -11.41 16.29 -3.37
C GLU A 92 -11.89 14.85 -3.59
N ALA A 93 -11.04 13.96 -4.12
CA ALA A 93 -11.28 12.52 -4.18
C ALA A 93 -10.99 11.84 -2.82
N LYS A 94 -11.63 12.34 -1.76
CA LYS A 94 -11.31 11.99 -0.35
C LYS A 94 -11.41 10.50 -0.06
N ALA A 95 -12.49 9.85 -0.49
CA ALA A 95 -12.67 8.41 -0.27
C ALA A 95 -11.56 7.55 -0.92
N VAL A 96 -11.12 7.93 -2.13
CA VAL A 96 -10.01 7.24 -2.82
C VAL A 96 -8.70 7.46 -2.06
N ALA A 97 -8.43 8.69 -1.63
CA ALA A 97 -7.24 9.02 -0.85
C ALA A 97 -7.21 8.25 0.48
N GLU A 98 -8.32 8.22 1.22
CA GLU A 98 -8.44 7.52 2.50
C GLU A 98 -8.26 6.01 2.33
N ASN A 99 -8.80 5.42 1.26
CA ASN A 99 -8.59 4.00 0.98
C ASN A 99 -7.11 3.69 0.70
N ILE A 100 -6.42 4.50 -0.10
CA ILE A 100 -4.97 4.33 -0.37
C ILE A 100 -4.14 4.53 0.90
N GLU A 101 -4.44 5.56 1.70
CA GLU A 101 -3.79 5.78 3.00
C GLU A 101 -3.96 4.56 3.90
N LYS A 102 -5.16 3.99 3.93
CA LYS A 102 -5.47 2.83 4.76
C LYS A 102 -4.80 1.54 4.28
N THR A 103 -4.67 1.32 2.98
CA THR A 103 -4.23 0.01 2.44
C THR A 103 -2.81 -0.03 1.94
N MET A 104 -2.28 1.09 1.40
CA MET A 104 -0.97 1.13 0.75
C MET A 104 0.07 1.92 1.56
N VAL A 105 -0.37 2.78 2.47
CA VAL A 105 0.51 3.55 3.37
C VAL A 105 0.64 2.87 4.75
N ASP A 106 -0.25 1.93 5.08
CA ASP A 106 -0.16 1.14 6.30
C ASP A 106 1.22 0.49 6.47
N PRO A 107 1.85 0.54 7.67
CA PRO A 107 3.18 0.00 7.89
C PRO A 107 3.33 -1.49 7.57
N ALA A 108 2.30 -2.30 7.85
CA ALA A 108 2.33 -3.74 7.62
C ALA A 108 2.23 -4.05 6.12
N SER A 109 1.37 -3.32 5.41
CA SER A 109 1.30 -3.36 3.95
C SER A 109 2.59 -2.89 3.28
N GLN A 110 3.17 -1.77 3.73
CA GLN A 110 4.44 -1.26 3.21
C GLN A 110 5.59 -2.24 3.42
N LEU A 111 5.63 -2.92 4.56
CA LEU A 111 6.58 -4.00 4.78
C LEU A 111 6.40 -5.10 3.71
N LEU A 112 5.18 -5.57 3.48
CA LEU A 112 4.95 -6.60 2.45
C LEU A 112 5.31 -6.14 1.04
N GLN A 113 4.99 -4.90 0.69
CA GLN A 113 5.36 -4.31 -0.60
C GLN A 113 6.89 -4.26 -0.78
N HIS A 114 7.65 -4.00 0.29
CA HIS A 114 9.11 -4.03 0.25
C HIS A 114 9.65 -5.43 -0.09
N TYR A 115 8.98 -6.47 0.38
CA TYR A 115 9.36 -7.87 0.12
C TYR A 115 8.71 -8.44 -1.16
N SER A 116 7.85 -7.68 -1.87
CA SER A 116 7.00 -8.22 -2.94
C SER A 116 7.78 -8.88 -4.06
N SER A 117 8.91 -8.31 -4.48
CA SER A 117 9.76 -8.84 -5.55
C SER A 117 10.43 -10.16 -5.17
N ARG A 118 10.71 -10.37 -3.88
CA ARG A 118 11.25 -11.64 -3.35
C ARG A 118 10.14 -12.69 -3.24
N ILE A 119 8.92 -12.26 -2.92
CA ILE A 119 7.75 -13.13 -2.72
C ILE A 119 7.16 -13.58 -4.06
N SER A 120 7.00 -12.68 -5.03
CA SER A 120 6.39 -13.00 -6.34
C SER A 120 7.22 -13.99 -7.16
N GLY A 121 8.53 -14.06 -6.93
CA GLY A 121 9.41 -15.06 -7.52
C GLY A 121 9.31 -16.46 -6.89
N ALA A 122 8.55 -16.63 -5.80
CA ALA A 122 8.36 -17.92 -5.17
C ALA A 122 7.09 -18.62 -5.69
N THR A 123 7.25 -19.87 -6.15
CA THR A 123 6.11 -20.73 -6.45
C THR A 123 5.56 -21.31 -5.16
N LEU A 124 4.26 -21.12 -4.90
CA LEU A 124 3.62 -21.70 -3.73
C LEU A 124 3.13 -23.12 -4.02
N SER A 125 2.99 -23.94 -2.97
CA SER A 125 2.28 -25.22 -3.08
C SER A 125 0.77 -24.99 -3.11
N GLU A 126 0.01 -25.95 -3.65
CA GLU A 126 -1.46 -25.92 -3.61
C GLU A 126 -2.00 -25.74 -2.19
N GLU A 127 -1.40 -26.46 -1.23
CA GLU A 127 -1.75 -26.38 0.20
C GLU A 127 -1.56 -24.95 0.73
N SER A 128 -0.45 -24.30 0.41
CA SER A 128 -0.18 -22.93 0.84
C SER A 128 -1.18 -21.93 0.26
N VAL A 129 -1.53 -22.06 -1.03
CA VAL A 129 -2.54 -21.17 -1.64
C VAL A 129 -3.92 -21.39 -1.03
N HIS A 130 -4.28 -22.64 -0.72
CA HIS A 130 -5.52 -22.93 0.01
C HIS A 130 -5.54 -22.32 1.42
N LEU A 131 -4.39 -22.32 2.13
CA LEU A 131 -4.25 -21.66 3.42
C LEU A 131 -4.39 -20.14 3.30
N LEU A 132 -3.86 -19.50 2.26
CA LEU A 132 -4.07 -18.06 2.02
C LEU A 132 -5.56 -17.71 1.96
N HIS A 133 -6.35 -18.50 1.23
CA HIS A 133 -7.80 -18.31 1.17
C HIS A 133 -8.47 -18.56 2.53
N THR A 134 -8.09 -19.63 3.23
CA THR A 134 -8.68 -20.01 4.53
C THR A 134 -8.43 -18.95 5.61
N GLU A 135 -7.25 -18.34 5.60
CA GLU A 135 -6.87 -17.23 6.50
C GLU A 135 -7.48 -15.88 6.08
N GLY A 136 -8.26 -15.83 4.98
CA GLY A 136 -8.87 -14.61 4.47
C GLY A 136 -7.85 -13.57 4.00
N LEU A 137 -6.72 -14.03 3.45
CA LEU A 137 -5.68 -13.21 2.80
C LEU A 137 -5.99 -12.97 1.32
N ILE A 138 -6.67 -13.91 0.67
CA ILE A 138 -7.13 -13.81 -0.71
C ILE A 138 -8.60 -14.27 -0.82
N SER A 139 -9.29 -13.78 -1.84
CA SER A 139 -10.65 -14.13 -2.21
C SER A 139 -10.72 -15.47 -2.94
N GLU A 140 -11.92 -16.05 -3.01
CA GLU A 140 -12.19 -17.26 -3.79
C GLU A 140 -11.95 -17.03 -5.30
N GLU A 141 -12.14 -15.81 -5.78
CA GLU A 141 -11.85 -15.43 -7.18
C GLU A 141 -10.34 -15.48 -7.45
N THR A 142 -9.54 -14.80 -6.62
CA THR A 142 -8.08 -14.81 -6.70
C THR A 142 -7.49 -16.20 -6.50
N LEU A 143 -8.08 -17.03 -5.63
CA LEU A 143 -7.69 -18.44 -5.47
C LEU A 143 -7.76 -19.20 -6.80
N ARG A 144 -8.84 -19.00 -7.58
CA ARG A 144 -9.02 -19.67 -8.88
C ARG A 144 -8.04 -19.16 -9.92
N GLU A 145 -7.77 -17.86 -9.92
CA GLU A 145 -6.77 -17.24 -10.80
C GLU A 145 -5.36 -17.79 -10.52
N VAL A 146 -4.92 -17.76 -9.27
CA VAL A 146 -3.60 -18.27 -8.85
C VAL A 146 -3.45 -19.76 -9.18
N LYS A 147 -4.53 -20.57 -9.02
CA LYS A 147 -4.55 -21.98 -9.47
C LYS A 147 -4.32 -22.12 -10.97
N SER A 148 -4.97 -21.27 -11.78
CA SER A 148 -4.78 -21.27 -13.23
C SER A 148 -3.37 -20.84 -13.65
N CYS A 149 -2.70 -20.02 -12.84
CA CYS A 149 -1.33 -19.55 -13.02
C CYS A 149 -0.25 -20.45 -12.39
N GLY A 150 -0.59 -21.72 -12.09
CA GLY A 150 0.37 -22.68 -11.53
C GLY A 150 0.85 -22.30 -10.13
N TYR A 151 -0.02 -21.72 -9.30
CA TYR A 151 0.24 -21.35 -7.91
C TYR A 151 1.27 -20.22 -7.73
N THR A 152 1.44 -19.39 -8.76
CA THR A 152 2.23 -18.16 -8.67
C THR A 152 1.35 -17.02 -8.17
N LEU A 153 1.83 -16.25 -7.20
CA LEU A 153 1.11 -15.07 -6.72
C LEU A 153 1.11 -13.98 -7.80
N THR A 154 -0.07 -13.67 -8.33
CA THR A 154 -0.28 -12.59 -9.29
C THR A 154 -0.25 -11.22 -8.58
N ASP A 155 -0.11 -10.14 -9.34
CA ASP A 155 -0.16 -8.78 -8.78
C ASP A 155 -1.48 -8.51 -8.06
N ASP A 156 -2.59 -9.07 -8.57
CA ASP A 156 -3.91 -8.98 -7.95
C ASP A 156 -3.95 -9.73 -6.61
N ALA A 157 -3.36 -10.93 -6.55
CA ALA A 157 -3.24 -11.67 -5.29
C ALA A 157 -2.40 -10.92 -4.24
N MET A 158 -1.28 -10.33 -4.67
CA MET A 158 -0.45 -9.52 -3.78
C MET A 158 -1.21 -8.29 -3.27
N ARG A 159 -1.98 -7.61 -4.13
CA ARG A 159 -2.80 -6.45 -3.76
C ARG A 159 -3.88 -6.82 -2.72
N GLU A 160 -4.52 -7.97 -2.87
CA GLU A 160 -5.47 -8.47 -1.88
C GLU A 160 -4.78 -8.77 -0.54
N ILE A 161 -3.60 -9.39 -0.56
CA ILE A 161 -2.81 -9.67 0.64
C ILE A 161 -2.41 -8.38 1.36
N TYR A 162 -1.92 -7.37 0.64
CA TYR A 162 -1.60 -6.05 1.21
C TYR A 162 -2.81 -5.43 1.90
N THR A 163 -3.95 -5.48 1.22
CA THR A 163 -5.22 -4.97 1.74
C THR A 163 -5.60 -5.74 3.01
N ALA A 164 -5.65 -7.06 2.96
CA ALA A 164 -6.03 -7.90 4.09
C ALA A 164 -5.16 -7.65 5.32
N VAL A 165 -3.84 -7.53 5.13
CA VAL A 165 -2.89 -7.25 6.21
C VAL A 165 -3.07 -5.84 6.77
N ALA A 166 -3.34 -4.84 5.94
CA ALA A 166 -3.61 -3.48 6.42
C ALA A 166 -4.89 -3.40 7.29
N TYR A 167 -5.87 -4.26 7.04
CA TYR A 167 -7.10 -4.34 7.86
C TYR A 167 -6.92 -5.18 9.14
N ASP A 168 -6.04 -6.18 9.12
CA ASP A 168 -5.72 -7.02 10.27
C ASP A 168 -4.24 -7.43 10.24
N HIS A 169 -3.44 -6.74 11.04
CA HIS A 169 -1.99 -6.96 11.14
C HIS A 169 -1.61 -8.37 11.59
N ASN A 170 -2.51 -9.13 12.24
CA ASN A 170 -2.24 -10.53 12.58
C ASN A 170 -2.11 -11.41 11.34
N LYS A 171 -2.79 -11.03 10.25
CA LYS A 171 -2.69 -11.75 8.97
C LYS A 171 -1.29 -11.69 8.37
N LEU A 172 -0.48 -10.69 8.73
CA LEU A 172 0.93 -10.65 8.34
C LEU A 172 1.71 -11.83 8.93
N LYS A 173 1.40 -12.21 10.19
CA LYS A 173 1.99 -13.37 10.84
C LYS A 173 1.48 -14.68 10.22
N SER A 174 0.18 -14.78 9.94
CA SER A 174 -0.38 -15.92 9.20
C SER A 174 0.30 -16.08 7.84
N PHE A 175 0.44 -14.99 7.07
CA PHE A 175 1.10 -14.99 5.78
C PHE A 175 2.57 -15.43 5.87
N ALA A 176 3.33 -14.89 6.83
CA ALA A 176 4.72 -15.27 7.03
C ALA A 176 4.86 -16.77 7.41
N SER A 177 3.94 -17.29 8.23
CA SER A 177 3.91 -18.73 8.57
C SER A 177 3.67 -19.61 7.35
N ILE A 178 2.76 -19.21 6.45
CA ILE A 178 2.48 -19.91 5.19
C ILE A 178 3.70 -19.86 4.26
N LEU A 179 4.39 -18.71 4.16
CA LEU A 179 5.63 -18.63 3.38
C LEU A 179 6.70 -19.59 3.93
N LYS A 180 6.85 -19.66 5.26
CA LYS A 180 7.80 -20.55 5.93
C LYS A 180 7.57 -22.03 5.61
N SER A 181 6.32 -22.48 5.54
CA SER A 181 5.99 -23.87 5.16
C SER A 181 6.26 -24.18 3.69
N THR A 182 6.48 -23.16 2.85
CA THR A 182 6.63 -23.29 1.39
C THR A 182 8.08 -23.25 0.92
N GLY A 183 9.05 -23.31 1.84
CA GLY A 183 10.48 -23.29 1.51
C GLY A 183 11.08 -21.89 1.34
N THR A 184 10.30 -20.82 1.48
CA THR A 184 10.80 -19.42 1.52
C THR A 184 11.15 -18.99 2.95
N VAL A 185 11.77 -19.90 3.71
CA VAL A 185 12.06 -19.74 5.16
C VAL A 185 12.87 -18.48 5.46
N SER A 186 13.83 -18.13 4.61
CA SER A 186 14.65 -16.93 4.80
C SER A 186 13.82 -15.64 4.66
N ILE A 187 12.96 -15.56 3.64
CA ILE A 187 12.05 -14.42 3.42
C ILE A 187 11.05 -14.32 4.58
N ALA A 188 10.46 -15.45 4.99
CA ALA A 188 9.52 -15.49 6.09
C ALA A 188 10.14 -15.03 7.42
N ASN A 189 11.35 -15.48 7.74
CA ASN A 189 12.03 -15.08 8.98
C ASN A 189 12.43 -13.60 8.95
N ASP A 190 12.92 -13.09 7.82
CA ASP A 190 13.22 -11.66 7.65
C ASP A 190 11.95 -10.81 7.85
N LEU A 191 10.85 -11.21 7.21
CA LEU A 191 9.55 -10.54 7.30
C LEU A 191 9.01 -10.53 8.73
N MET A 192 9.10 -11.67 9.45
CA MET A 192 8.65 -11.76 10.85
C MET A 192 9.46 -10.85 11.77
N ARG A 193 10.79 -10.82 11.62
CA ARG A 193 11.67 -9.96 12.43
C ARG A 193 11.33 -8.48 12.21
N ASP A 194 11.19 -8.06 10.96
CA ASP A 194 10.92 -6.65 10.65
C ASP A 194 9.47 -6.26 11.04
N CYS A 195 8.54 -7.20 11.01
CA CYS A 195 7.17 -7.06 11.53
C CYS A 195 7.14 -6.81 13.04
N GLU A 196 7.90 -7.59 13.82
CA GLU A 196 8.03 -7.38 15.28
C GLU A 196 8.61 -6.00 15.61
N ASP A 197 9.63 -5.55 14.87
CA ASP A 197 10.23 -4.22 15.04
C ASP A 197 9.23 -3.06 14.79
N ILE A 198 8.29 -3.22 13.84
CA ILE A 198 7.25 -2.21 13.55
C ILE A 198 6.25 -2.12 14.71
N PHE A 199 5.70 -3.26 15.14
CA PHE A 199 4.60 -3.28 16.12
C PHE A 199 5.05 -3.09 17.57
N GLU A 200 6.29 -3.46 17.93
CA GLU A 200 6.86 -3.13 19.24
C GLU A 200 7.03 -1.60 19.42
N ALA A 201 7.35 -0.88 18.35
CA ALA A 201 7.52 0.57 18.37
C ALA A 201 6.17 1.31 18.49
N GLU A 202 5.10 0.79 17.88
CA GLU A 202 3.74 1.35 18.00
C GLU A 202 3.19 1.22 19.42
N ASN A 203 3.33 0.05 20.05
CA ASN A 203 2.90 -0.19 21.44
C ASN A 203 3.68 0.65 22.46
N SER A 204 4.93 1.01 22.15
CA SER A 204 5.74 1.88 23.00
C SER A 204 5.33 3.37 22.92
N THR A 205 4.69 3.78 21.82
CA THR A 205 4.32 5.18 21.54
C THR A 205 2.93 5.53 22.09
N SER A 206 2.02 4.54 22.18
CA SER A 206 0.66 4.72 22.74
C SER A 206 0.61 4.79 24.28
N GLY A 207 1.72 4.47 24.99
CA GLY A 207 1.80 4.44 26.45
C GLY A 207 2.06 5.78 27.16
N PHE A 208 2.23 6.90 26.44
CA PHE A 208 2.57 8.20 27.04
C PHE A 208 1.39 9.18 27.23
N GLY A 209 0.15 8.68 27.15
CA GLY A 209 -1.06 9.51 27.14
C GLY A 209 -2.08 9.20 28.24
N ALA A 210 -1.68 9.00 29.49
CA ALA A 210 -2.62 9.06 30.63
C ALA A 210 -1.87 9.30 31.94
N HIS A 211 -2.49 10.09 32.82
CA HIS A 211 -2.02 10.56 34.14
C HIS A 211 -1.18 11.86 34.13
N ASN A 212 -1.87 13.00 34.26
CA ASN A 212 -1.91 13.56 35.61
C ASN A 212 -3.20 14.37 35.84
N GLU A 213 -3.94 13.94 36.86
CA GLU A 213 -5.11 14.61 37.40
C GLU A 213 -4.70 15.89 38.15
N SER A 214 -5.61 16.87 38.08
CA SER A 214 -6.12 17.64 39.23
C SER A 214 -5.13 18.03 40.35
N SER A 215 -4.78 19.32 40.41
CA SER A 215 -4.83 20.08 41.67
C SER A 215 -4.74 21.59 41.47
N ILE A 216 -5.83 22.29 41.85
CA ILE A 216 -5.93 23.51 42.69
C ILE A 216 -5.22 24.77 42.12
N VAL A 217 -5.91 25.90 41.86
CA VAL A 217 -6.21 26.95 42.88
C VAL A 217 -7.51 27.73 42.58
N ALA A 218 -8.23 28.01 43.68
CA ALA A 218 -9.50 28.73 43.84
C ALA A 218 -9.46 30.24 43.46
N PRO A 219 -10.62 30.95 43.42
CA PRO A 219 -10.72 32.32 42.91
C PRO A 219 -10.43 33.36 44.00
N ILE A 220 -9.95 34.53 43.58
CA ILE A 220 -9.91 35.74 44.43
C ILE A 220 -10.87 36.77 43.81
N ILE A 221 -11.67 37.34 44.71
CA ILE A 221 -12.70 38.37 44.55
C ILE A 221 -12.14 39.62 43.86
#